data_AF-A0AA38VK63-F1
#
_entry.id   AF-A0AA38VK63-F1
#
_cell.length_a   1.000
_cell.length_b   1.000
_cell.length_c   1.000
_cell.angle_alpha   90.00
_cell.angle_beta   90.00
_cell.angle_gamma   90.00
#
_symmetry.space_group_name_H-M   'P 1'
#
loop_
_entity.id
_entity.type
_entity.pdbx_description
1 polymer ?
#
loop_
_entity_poly.entity_id
_entity_poly.type
_entity_poly.pdbx_seq_one_letter_code
_entity_poly.pdbx_strand_id
1 'polypeptide(L)'
;MGSYAAISGGTPVPRATTKEPRSGQPKRRGRPPGRPGVNPTRAIFERLQPKYVPFLCEWDGCPAELQNVDTLRRHVLVVHGREGVSGCRWGKCKQADTRTKFGSDLEFERHLEDRHLTPFVWHVGDGPRNTIMEYKVKTPDEAADDLPGYLFDAEGNQVTPSVLQQEFENEEERKERRRRLRWLIAQRDRNAPEEEEEHEEMEVDEHGDAREREMDSHSLD
;
A
#
# COMPACT_ATOMS: atom_id res chain seq x y z
N MET A 1 -72.25 2.64 -36.80
CA MET A 1 -71.69 3.99 -37.05
C MET A 1 -71.40 4.57 -35.67
N GLY A 2 -70.14 4.57 -35.19
CA GLY A 2 -69.26 5.76 -35.16
C GLY A 2 -69.82 6.83 -34.21
N SER A 3 -69.14 7.42 -33.21
CA SER A 3 -67.71 7.60 -32.93
C SER A 3 -67.51 8.18 -31.51
N TYR A 4 -66.40 7.75 -30.91
CA TYR A 4 -65.57 8.24 -29.79
C TYR A 4 -65.42 9.77 -29.55
N ALA A 5 -65.40 10.18 -28.27
CA ALA A 5 -64.49 11.16 -27.60
C ALA A 5 -64.98 11.42 -26.15
N ALA A 6 -64.34 10.87 -25.10
CA ALA A 6 -63.15 11.33 -24.37
C ALA A 6 -63.39 12.52 -23.42
N ILE A 7 -63.39 12.28 -22.09
CA ILE A 7 -62.79 13.21 -21.10
C ILE A 7 -62.13 12.39 -19.97
N SER A 8 -60.90 12.80 -19.70
CA SER A 8 -59.85 12.33 -18.81
C SER A 8 -60.20 12.24 -17.32
N GLY A 9 -59.65 11.21 -16.66
CA GLY A 9 -59.67 11.04 -15.22
C GLY A 9 -58.72 11.99 -14.49
N GLY A 10 -59.20 12.53 -13.36
CA GLY A 10 -58.37 13.15 -12.34
C GLY A 10 -58.13 12.16 -11.20
N THR A 11 -56.88 11.73 -11.03
CA THR A 11 -56.42 10.99 -9.85
C THR A 11 -56.21 11.96 -8.68
N PRO A 12 -56.61 11.59 -7.44
CA PRO A 12 -56.37 12.42 -6.27
C PRO A 12 -54.89 12.44 -5.88
N VAL A 13 -54.40 13.63 -5.53
CA VAL A 13 -53.03 13.91 -5.10
C VAL A 13 -52.77 13.31 -3.71
N PRO A 14 -51.64 12.61 -3.45
CA PRO A 14 -51.31 12.18 -2.10
C PRO A 14 -50.85 13.36 -1.24
N ARG A 15 -51.50 13.50 -0.08
CA ARG A 15 -51.23 14.52 0.94
C ARG A 15 -49.82 14.32 1.52
N ALA A 16 -49.01 15.36 1.48
CA ALA A 16 -47.68 15.38 2.10
C ALA A 16 -47.81 15.20 3.63
N THR A 17 -47.24 14.12 4.16
CA THR A 17 -47.09 13.92 5.60
C THR A 17 -45.89 14.74 6.08
N THR A 18 -46.15 15.79 6.85
CA THR A 18 -45.14 16.48 7.67
C THR A 18 -44.53 15.48 8.65
N LYS A 19 -43.26 15.13 8.45
CA LYS A 19 -42.49 14.33 9.42
C LYS A 19 -42.05 15.25 10.55
N GLU A 20 -42.51 14.95 11.77
CA GLU A 20 -42.02 15.61 12.99
C GLU A 20 -40.52 15.38 13.18
N PRO A 21 -39.76 16.38 13.65
CA PRO A 21 -38.34 16.23 13.91
C PRO A 21 -38.14 15.43 15.20
N ARG A 22 -37.70 14.17 15.06
CA ARG A 22 -37.23 13.36 16.19
C ARG A 22 -36.01 14.03 16.82
N SER A 23 -36.13 14.42 18.09
CA SER A 23 -35.05 14.89 18.95
C SER A 23 -34.06 13.75 19.23
N GLY A 24 -33.15 13.50 18.29
CA GLY A 24 -31.96 12.68 18.48
C GLY A 24 -30.74 13.56 18.70
N GLN A 25 -29.84 13.13 19.58
CA GLN A 25 -28.54 13.78 19.80
C GLN A 25 -27.83 14.06 18.46
N PRO A 26 -27.15 15.21 18.31
CA PRO A 26 -26.52 15.58 17.05
C PRO A 26 -25.46 14.54 16.69
N LYS A 27 -25.69 13.79 15.61
CA LYS A 27 -24.67 12.90 15.03
C LYS A 27 -23.43 13.73 14.75
N ARG A 28 -22.29 13.31 15.33
CA ARG A 28 -20.98 13.91 15.06
C ARG A 28 -20.81 13.99 13.55
N ARG A 29 -20.54 15.18 13.01
CA ARG A 29 -20.26 15.35 11.58
C ARG A 29 -19.06 14.46 11.28
N GLY A 30 -19.30 13.46 10.43
CA GLY A 30 -18.24 12.61 9.91
C GLY A 30 -17.18 13.46 9.20
N ARG A 31 -16.03 12.83 8.91
CA ARG A 31 -14.91 13.40 8.16
C ARG A 31 -15.44 14.33 7.04
N PRO A 32 -14.93 15.58 6.93
CA PRO A 32 -15.36 16.46 5.85
C PRO A 32 -15.26 15.72 4.52
N PRO A 33 -16.22 15.88 3.59
CA PRO A 33 -16.15 15.25 2.28
C PRO A 33 -14.77 15.57 1.71
N GLY A 34 -14.03 14.51 1.38
CA GLY A 34 -12.66 14.63 0.90
C GLY A 34 -12.58 15.67 -0.20
N ARG A 35 -11.48 16.44 -0.22
CA ARG A 35 -11.24 17.50 -1.19
C ARG A 35 -11.55 16.97 -2.60
N PRO A 36 -12.48 17.59 -3.37
CA PRO A 36 -12.73 17.18 -4.75
C PRO A 36 -11.41 17.30 -5.53
N GLY A 37 -10.91 16.19 -6.06
CA GLY A 37 -9.63 16.13 -6.78
C GLY A 37 -8.58 15.18 -6.20
N VAL A 38 -8.75 14.67 -4.97
CA VAL A 38 -7.99 13.48 -4.56
C VAL A 38 -8.69 12.30 -5.21
N ASN A 39 -8.15 11.79 -6.32
CA ASN A 39 -8.65 10.56 -6.92
C ASN A 39 -8.80 9.53 -5.79
N PRO A 40 -10.01 9.00 -5.53
CA PRO A 40 -10.17 8.00 -4.50
C PRO A 40 -9.17 6.88 -4.85
N THR A 41 -8.50 6.30 -3.86
CA THR A 41 -7.49 5.24 -4.06
C THR A 41 -7.96 4.17 -5.05
N ARG A 42 -9.28 3.92 -5.05
CA ARG A 42 -9.99 3.08 -6.01
C ARG A 42 -9.90 3.53 -7.48
N ALA A 43 -10.08 4.81 -7.79
CA ALA A 43 -9.94 5.34 -9.15
C ALA A 43 -8.50 5.22 -9.66
N ILE A 44 -7.50 5.38 -8.79
CA ILE A 44 -6.10 5.14 -9.13
C ILE A 44 -5.89 3.65 -9.45
N PHE A 45 -6.39 2.77 -8.58
CA PHE A 45 -6.31 1.32 -8.76
C PHE A 45 -6.99 0.84 -10.04
N GLU A 46 -8.21 1.31 -10.33
CA GLU A 46 -8.95 0.97 -11.55
C GLU A 46 -8.21 1.44 -12.81
N ARG A 47 -7.51 2.58 -12.75
CA ARG A 47 -6.68 3.09 -13.86
C ARG A 47 -5.43 2.25 -14.10
N LEU A 48 -4.87 1.62 -13.07
CA LEU A 48 -3.66 0.79 -13.18
C LEU A 48 -3.91 -0.54 -13.89
N GLN A 49 -5.17 -1.01 -13.96
CA GLN A 49 -5.53 -2.31 -14.55
C GLN A 49 -4.56 -3.44 -14.14
N PRO A 50 -4.38 -3.70 -12.84
CA PRO A 50 -3.41 -4.67 -12.37
C PRO A 50 -3.75 -6.05 -12.94
N LYS A 51 -2.79 -6.65 -13.65
CA LYS A 51 -2.91 -8.01 -14.17
C LYS A 51 -2.35 -8.97 -13.14
N TYR A 52 -3.13 -10.00 -12.85
CA TYR A 52 -2.67 -11.10 -12.01
C TYR A 52 -1.62 -11.92 -12.79
N VAL A 53 -0.46 -12.16 -12.17
CA VAL A 53 0.57 -13.05 -12.71
C VAL A 53 0.41 -14.40 -12.02
N PRO A 54 -0.01 -15.46 -12.73
CA PRO A 54 -0.20 -16.77 -12.13
C PRO A 54 1.14 -17.45 -11.81
N PHE A 55 1.15 -18.25 -10.74
CA PHE A 55 2.29 -19.07 -10.34
C PHE A 55 2.22 -20.40 -11.10
N LEU A 56 2.85 -20.47 -12.27
CA LEU A 56 2.81 -21.66 -13.11
C LEU A 56 3.78 -22.73 -12.61
N CYS A 57 3.31 -23.98 -12.54
CA CYS A 57 4.19 -25.12 -12.30
C CYS A 57 4.90 -25.49 -13.60
N GLU A 58 6.22 -25.32 -13.67
CA GLU A 58 7.00 -25.66 -14.87
C GLU A 58 7.48 -27.12 -14.89
N TRP A 59 6.88 -27.99 -14.07
CA TRP A 59 7.17 -29.42 -14.15
C TRP A 59 6.76 -29.99 -15.50
N ASP A 60 7.52 -30.96 -16.01
CA ASP A 60 7.32 -31.52 -17.34
C ASP A 60 5.90 -32.07 -17.54
N GLY A 61 5.07 -31.35 -18.31
CA GLY A 61 3.69 -31.70 -18.60
C GLY A 61 2.65 -31.30 -17.54
N CYS A 62 3.02 -30.46 -16.56
CA CYS A 62 2.08 -29.98 -15.53
C CYS A 62 1.37 -28.68 -15.96
N PRO A 63 0.02 -28.65 -16.06
CA PRO A 63 -0.73 -27.45 -16.42
C PRO A 63 -1.18 -26.62 -15.21
N ALA A 64 -0.60 -26.85 -14.01
CA ALA A 64 -1.10 -26.24 -12.79
C ALA A 64 -0.78 -24.74 -12.72
N GLU A 65 -1.83 -23.94 -12.54
CA GLU A 65 -1.74 -22.50 -12.24
C GLU A 65 -2.09 -22.27 -10.77
N LEU A 66 -1.14 -21.72 -10.01
CA LEU A 66 -1.24 -21.56 -8.57
C LEU A 66 -1.31 -20.08 -8.18
N GLN A 67 -1.80 -19.84 -6.96
CA GLN A 67 -2.11 -18.49 -6.51
C GLN A 67 -0.95 -17.79 -5.79
N ASN A 68 -0.07 -18.58 -5.16
CA ASN A 68 1.06 -18.11 -4.37
C ASN A 68 2.21 -19.14 -4.37
N VAL A 69 3.38 -18.72 -3.89
CA VAL A 69 4.57 -19.61 -3.83
C VAL A 69 4.35 -20.77 -2.87
N ASP A 70 3.67 -20.56 -1.74
CA ASP A 70 3.45 -21.63 -0.75
C ASP A 70 2.60 -22.77 -1.31
N THR A 71 1.58 -22.46 -2.11
CA THR A 71 0.78 -23.47 -2.80
C THR A 71 1.58 -24.14 -3.90
N LEU A 72 2.44 -23.41 -4.62
CA LEU A 72 3.36 -23.98 -5.59
C LEU A 72 4.33 -24.97 -4.91
N ARG A 73 4.98 -24.59 -3.81
CA ARG A 73 5.88 -25.46 -3.05
C ARG A 73 5.17 -26.74 -2.63
N ARG A 74 3.98 -26.61 -2.00
CA ARG A 74 3.19 -27.77 -1.58
C ARG A 74 2.74 -28.64 -2.75
N HIS A 75 2.31 -28.02 -3.85
CA HIS A 75 1.89 -28.72 -5.06
C HIS A 75 3.02 -29.61 -5.59
N VAL A 76 4.24 -29.07 -5.67
CA VAL A 76 5.38 -29.79 -6.25
C VAL A 76 5.81 -30.94 -5.36
N LEU A 77 5.85 -30.76 -4.05
CA LEU A 77 6.17 -31.83 -3.11
C LEU A 77 5.11 -32.94 -3.12
N VAL A 78 3.82 -32.60 -3.18
CA VAL A 78 2.74 -33.60 -3.10
C VAL A 78 2.50 -34.30 -4.44
N VAL A 79 2.46 -33.55 -5.54
CA VAL A 79 2.14 -34.08 -6.87
C VAL A 79 3.37 -34.67 -7.54
N HIS A 80 4.52 -34.00 -7.40
CA HIS A 80 5.75 -34.38 -8.11
C HIS A 80 6.82 -34.99 -7.19
N GLY A 81 6.64 -35.04 -5.87
CA GLY A 81 7.65 -35.59 -4.95
C GLY A 81 8.06 -37.03 -5.27
N ARG A 82 7.09 -37.90 -5.59
CA ARG A 82 7.37 -39.30 -5.98
C ARG A 82 8.19 -39.41 -7.26
N GLU A 83 7.92 -38.55 -8.24
CA GLU A 83 8.71 -38.46 -9.48
C GLU A 83 10.05 -37.75 -9.26
N GLY A 84 10.10 -36.82 -8.30
CA GLY A 84 11.28 -36.07 -7.90
C GLY A 84 12.43 -36.98 -7.47
N VAL A 85 12.13 -38.11 -6.81
CA VAL A 85 13.12 -39.15 -6.47
C VAL A 85 13.85 -39.67 -7.71
N SER A 86 13.15 -39.81 -8.84
CA SER A 86 13.75 -40.25 -10.11
C SER A 86 14.56 -39.15 -10.82
N GLY A 87 14.38 -37.90 -10.40
CA GLY A 87 15.12 -36.72 -10.83
C GLY A 87 14.21 -35.51 -11.02
N CYS A 88 14.77 -34.32 -10.84
CA CYS A 88 14.05 -33.07 -11.08
C CYS A 88 13.68 -32.90 -12.57
N ARG A 89 12.40 -32.61 -12.85
CA ARG A 89 11.88 -32.36 -14.21
C ARG A 89 11.38 -30.93 -14.40
N TRP A 90 11.76 -30.01 -13.53
CA TRP A 90 11.38 -28.60 -13.58
C TRP A 90 12.00 -27.89 -14.79
N GLY A 91 11.21 -27.22 -15.62
CA GLY A 91 11.66 -26.29 -16.66
C GLY A 91 12.89 -26.76 -17.44
N LYS A 92 14.01 -26.04 -17.29
CA LYS A 92 15.31 -26.37 -17.91
C LYS A 92 16.12 -27.41 -17.12
N CYS A 93 15.79 -27.68 -15.86
CA CYS A 93 16.44 -28.68 -15.02
C CYS A 93 16.32 -30.10 -15.60
N LYS A 94 15.27 -30.37 -16.37
CA LYS A 94 15.07 -31.66 -17.04
C LYS A 94 16.11 -31.96 -18.13
N GLN A 95 16.79 -30.94 -18.64
CA GLN A 95 17.79 -31.02 -19.72
C GLN A 95 19.23 -31.04 -19.20
N ALA A 96 19.44 -30.78 -17.90
CA ALA A 96 20.78 -30.85 -17.33
C ALA A 96 21.27 -32.30 -17.41
N ASP A 97 22.49 -32.48 -17.93
CA ASP A 97 23.15 -33.79 -18.14
C ASP A 97 23.20 -34.65 -16.86
N THR A 98 23.05 -34.02 -15.70
CA THR A 98 22.83 -34.68 -14.42
C THR A 98 21.41 -34.41 -13.93
N ARG A 99 20.45 -35.24 -14.36
CA ARG A 99 19.19 -35.41 -13.62
C ARG A 99 19.58 -35.75 -12.18
N THR A 100 19.53 -34.75 -11.32
CA THR A 100 19.98 -34.87 -9.94
C THR A 100 18.98 -35.79 -9.28
N LYS A 101 19.40 -37.04 -9.04
CA LYS A 101 18.61 -38.00 -8.27
C LYS A 101 18.82 -37.66 -6.81
N PHE A 102 17.74 -37.66 -6.05
CA PHE A 102 17.77 -37.35 -4.63
C PHE A 102 17.65 -38.64 -3.85
N GLY A 103 18.49 -38.81 -2.83
CA GLY A 103 18.41 -39.95 -1.92
C GLY A 103 17.33 -39.78 -0.87
N SER A 104 16.88 -38.54 -0.64
CA SER A 104 15.80 -38.21 0.31
C SER A 104 14.90 -37.09 -0.20
N ASP A 105 13.69 -37.03 0.34
CA ASP A 105 12.74 -35.95 0.07
C ASP A 105 13.29 -34.58 0.51
N LEU A 106 14.11 -34.53 1.56
CA LEU A 106 14.75 -33.30 2.04
C LEU A 106 15.77 -32.74 1.05
N GLU A 107 16.56 -33.61 0.41
CA GLU A 107 17.50 -33.19 -0.62
C GLU A 107 16.78 -32.65 -1.86
N PHE A 108 15.65 -33.27 -2.21
CA PHE A 108 14.78 -32.80 -3.28
C PHE A 108 14.18 -31.43 -2.95
N GLU A 109 13.62 -31.27 -1.75
CA GLU A 109 13.03 -30.01 -1.29
C GLU A 109 14.06 -28.87 -1.30
N ARG A 110 15.27 -29.10 -0.76
CA ARG A 110 16.35 -28.11 -0.80
C ARG A 110 16.74 -27.75 -2.24
N HIS A 111 16.84 -28.74 -3.13
CA HIS A 111 17.13 -28.47 -4.54
C HIS A 111 16.04 -27.63 -5.19
N LEU A 112 14.75 -27.95 -4.94
CA LEU A 112 13.63 -27.17 -5.45
C LEU A 112 13.70 -25.72 -4.96
N GLU A 113 13.95 -25.55 -3.66
CA GLU A 113 14.00 -24.24 -3.03
C GLU A 113 15.13 -23.38 -3.58
N ASP A 114 16.36 -23.91 -3.61
CA ASP A 114 17.53 -23.13 -3.98
C ASP A 114 17.61 -22.86 -5.49
N ARG A 115 17.24 -23.86 -6.32
CA ARG A 115 17.43 -23.77 -7.78
C ARG A 115 16.25 -23.19 -8.52
N HIS A 116 15.02 -23.42 -8.05
CA HIS A 116 13.81 -23.08 -8.81
C HIS A 116 12.96 -22.04 -8.09
N LEU A 117 12.59 -22.28 -6.82
CA LEU A 117 11.65 -21.42 -6.12
C LEU A 117 12.28 -20.10 -5.68
N THR A 118 13.50 -20.08 -5.14
CA THR A 118 14.15 -18.84 -4.68
C THR A 118 14.35 -17.83 -5.82
N PRO A 119 14.92 -18.21 -6.98
CA PRO A 119 15.02 -17.28 -8.12
C PRO A 119 13.66 -16.83 -8.63
N PHE A 120 12.67 -17.73 -8.63
CA PHE A 120 11.32 -17.40 -9.04
C PHE A 120 10.67 -16.37 -8.11
N VAL A 121 10.77 -16.56 -6.79
CA VAL A 121 10.30 -15.62 -5.76
C VAL A 121 10.96 -14.25 -5.91
N TRP A 122 12.24 -14.20 -6.25
CA TRP A 122 12.93 -12.93 -6.49
C TRP A 122 12.36 -12.14 -7.67
N HIS A 123 11.80 -12.85 -8.67
CA HIS A 123 11.22 -12.22 -9.85
C HIS A 123 9.74 -11.83 -9.68
N VAL A 124 8.93 -12.64 -9.00
CA VAL A 124 7.46 -12.41 -8.91
C VAL A 124 6.94 -12.13 -7.49
N GLY A 125 7.77 -12.33 -6.46
CA GLY A 125 7.37 -12.25 -5.06
C GLY A 125 6.63 -13.50 -4.55
N ASP A 126 6.17 -13.45 -3.30
CA ASP A 126 5.49 -14.58 -2.63
C ASP A 126 4.03 -14.77 -3.08
N GLY A 127 3.41 -13.73 -3.64
CA GLY A 127 1.98 -13.68 -3.90
C GLY A 127 1.13 -13.44 -2.64
N PRO A 128 -0.21 -13.38 -2.79
CA PRO A 128 -1.11 -13.19 -1.66
C PRO A 128 -1.03 -14.38 -0.68
N ARG A 129 -0.82 -14.07 0.60
CA ARG A 129 -0.90 -15.06 1.67
C ARG A 129 -2.37 -15.27 2.04
N ASN A 130 -2.85 -16.50 1.88
CA ASN A 130 -4.21 -16.89 2.28
C ASN A 130 -4.38 -17.02 3.81
N THR A 131 -3.35 -16.69 4.59
CA THR A 131 -3.52 -16.44 6.01
C THR A 131 -4.36 -15.18 6.13
N ILE A 132 -5.68 -15.34 6.38
CA ILE A 132 -6.49 -14.27 6.95
C ILE A 132 -5.64 -13.71 8.08
N MET A 133 -5.22 -12.44 7.96
CA MET A 133 -4.40 -11.83 8.99
C MET A 133 -5.11 -12.06 10.32
N GLU A 134 -4.57 -12.95 11.14
CA GLU A 134 -4.88 -13.01 12.56
C GLU A 134 -4.19 -11.79 13.17
N TYR A 135 -4.64 -10.59 12.79
CA TYR A 135 -4.59 -9.47 13.71
C TYR A 135 -5.61 -9.83 14.80
N LYS A 136 -5.26 -10.78 15.66
CA LYS A 136 -5.88 -10.81 16.97
C LYS A 136 -5.54 -9.44 17.53
N VAL A 137 -6.50 -8.53 17.51
CA VAL A 137 -6.39 -7.26 18.23
C VAL A 137 -6.30 -7.72 19.67
N LYS A 138 -5.06 -7.94 20.14
CA LYS A 138 -4.80 -8.26 21.54
C LYS A 138 -5.49 -7.13 22.31
N THR A 139 -6.38 -7.51 23.21
CA THR A 139 -7.01 -6.54 24.11
C THR A 139 -5.89 -5.79 24.84
N PRO A 140 -6.11 -4.54 25.29
CA PRO A 140 -5.08 -3.75 25.95
C PRO A 140 -4.36 -4.51 27.09
N ASP A 141 -5.07 -5.41 27.76
CA ASP A 141 -4.55 -6.25 28.84
C ASP A 141 -3.66 -7.40 28.32
N GLU A 142 -3.91 -7.96 27.13
CA GLU A 142 -3.10 -9.04 26.53
C GLU A 142 -1.85 -8.52 25.77
N ALA A 143 -1.77 -7.20 25.51
CA ALA A 143 -0.67 -6.59 24.76
C ALA A 143 0.53 -6.20 25.63
N ALA A 144 0.35 -6.12 26.96
CA ALA A 144 1.41 -5.76 27.89
C ALA A 144 2.40 -6.92 28.14
N ASP A 145 1.95 -8.17 28.01
CA ASP A 145 2.70 -9.34 28.47
C ASP A 145 3.67 -9.93 27.43
N ASP A 146 3.55 -9.59 26.14
CA ASP A 146 4.39 -10.11 25.06
C ASP A 146 5.05 -8.99 24.22
N LEU A 147 5.57 -7.94 24.87
CA LEU A 147 6.37 -6.95 24.14
C LEU A 147 7.71 -7.57 23.71
N PRO A 148 8.13 -7.41 22.43
CA PRO A 148 9.39 -7.97 21.95
C PRO A 148 10.61 -7.47 22.75
N GLY A 149 11.57 -8.36 23.02
CA GLY A 149 12.76 -8.05 23.82
C GLY A 149 13.62 -6.89 23.31
N TYR A 150 13.56 -6.57 22.01
CA TYR A 150 14.27 -5.42 21.44
C TYR A 150 13.69 -4.05 21.85
N LEU A 151 12.52 -4.01 22.51
CA LEU A 151 11.93 -2.78 23.06
C LEU A 151 12.47 -2.43 24.46
N PHE A 152 13.27 -3.32 25.04
CA PHE A 152 13.88 -3.18 26.36
C PHE A 152 15.40 -2.99 26.24
N ASP A 153 16.00 -2.28 27.19
CA ASP A 153 17.45 -2.21 27.36
C ASP A 153 18.00 -3.49 28.02
N ALA A 154 19.32 -3.55 28.23
CA ALA A 154 19.98 -4.71 28.85
C ALA A 154 19.55 -4.91 30.32
N GLU A 155 19.05 -3.85 30.95
CA GLU A 155 18.56 -3.80 32.33
C GLU A 155 17.06 -4.11 32.44
N GLY A 156 16.35 -4.28 31.31
CA GLY A 156 14.92 -4.59 31.25
C GLY A 156 13.99 -3.38 31.31
N ASN A 157 14.50 -2.14 31.21
CA ASN A 157 13.68 -0.94 31.09
C ASN A 157 13.24 -0.75 29.63
N GLN A 158 11.99 -0.35 29.43
CA GLN A 158 11.47 -0.07 28.11
C GLN A 158 12.08 1.22 27.56
N VAL A 159 12.86 1.13 26.48
CA VAL A 159 13.52 2.30 25.84
C VAL A 159 12.50 3.15 25.08
N THR A 160 11.41 2.54 24.63
CA THR A 160 10.34 3.24 23.92
C THR A 160 9.27 3.72 24.91
N PRO A 161 8.86 4.99 24.89
CA PRO A 161 7.77 5.48 25.72
C PRO A 161 6.50 4.63 25.53
N SER A 162 5.96 4.11 26.62
CA SER A 162 4.75 3.29 26.57
C SER A 162 3.54 4.11 26.15
N VAL A 163 2.73 3.55 25.24
CA VAL A 163 1.47 4.13 24.78
C VAL A 163 0.26 3.69 25.62
N LEU A 164 0.43 2.77 26.57
CA LEU A 164 -0.67 2.18 27.35
C LEU A 164 -1.39 3.22 28.23
N GLN A 165 -0.63 4.17 28.79
CA GLN A 165 -1.14 5.18 29.71
C GLN A 165 -1.06 6.59 29.14
N GLN A 166 -0.96 6.70 27.81
CA GLN A 166 -0.96 8.02 27.18
C GLN A 166 -2.34 8.65 27.32
N GLU A 167 -2.44 9.72 28.12
CA GLU A 167 -3.67 10.48 28.25
C GLU A 167 -4.07 11.06 26.89
N PHE A 168 -5.28 10.74 26.45
CA PHE A 168 -5.84 11.33 25.24
C PHE A 168 -6.34 12.73 25.56
N GLU A 169 -5.84 13.72 24.82
CA GLU A 169 -6.33 15.08 24.96
C GLU A 169 -7.82 15.19 24.66
N ASN A 170 -8.51 15.94 25.52
CA ASN A 170 -9.90 16.33 25.31
C ASN A 170 -10.04 17.24 24.08
N GLU A 171 -11.24 17.37 23.53
CA GLU A 171 -11.45 18.18 22.32
C GLU A 171 -11.06 19.67 22.51
N GLU A 172 -11.18 20.18 23.73
CA GLU A 172 -10.83 21.55 24.12
C GLU A 172 -9.32 21.74 24.21
N GLU A 173 -8.63 20.88 24.96
CA GLU A 173 -7.16 20.81 25.02
C GLU A 173 -6.54 20.70 23.62
N ARG A 174 -7.12 19.86 22.75
CA ARG A 174 -6.69 19.74 21.35
C ARG A 174 -6.87 21.04 20.56
N LYS A 175 -7.93 21.81 20.81
CA LYS A 175 -8.14 23.13 20.17
C LYS A 175 -7.10 24.13 20.67
N GLU A 176 -6.83 24.17 21.96
CA GLU A 176 -5.85 25.06 22.58
C GLU A 176 -4.42 24.76 22.12
N ARG A 177 -4.00 23.49 22.14
CA ARG A 177 -2.69 23.07 21.61
C ARG A 177 -2.51 23.48 20.16
N ARG A 178 -3.54 23.32 19.32
CA ARG A 178 -3.48 23.75 17.91
C ARG A 178 -3.36 25.26 17.77
N ARG A 179 -4.04 26.05 18.60
CA ARG A 179 -3.88 27.52 18.62
C ARG A 179 -2.46 27.90 19.02
N ARG A 180 -1.93 27.28 20.08
CA ARG A 180 -0.56 27.51 20.57
C ARG A 180 0.49 27.14 19.51
N LEU A 181 0.34 25.97 18.86
CA LEU A 181 1.23 25.53 17.79
C LEU A 181 1.20 26.48 16.59
N ARG A 182 0.01 26.92 16.16
CA ARG A 182 -0.11 27.91 15.06
C ARG A 182 0.58 29.22 15.40
N TRP A 183 0.43 29.69 16.64
CA TRP A 183 1.08 30.90 17.10
C TRP A 183 2.61 30.75 17.14
N LEU A 184 3.12 29.62 17.66
CA LEU A 184 4.56 29.32 17.68
C LEU A 184 5.16 29.22 16.28
N ILE A 185 4.47 28.57 15.34
CA ILE A 185 4.91 28.47 13.94
C ILE A 185 4.95 29.87 13.32
N ALA A 186 3.89 30.67 13.49
CA ALA A 186 3.87 32.04 12.97
C ALA A 186 4.96 32.92 13.59
N GLN A 187 5.32 32.71 14.86
CA GLN A 187 6.42 33.42 15.50
C GLN A 187 7.77 32.96 14.94
N ARG A 188 7.97 31.65 14.73
CA ARG A 188 9.17 31.12 14.07
C ARG A 188 9.33 31.72 12.68
N ASP A 189 8.28 31.77 11.89
CA ASP A 189 8.32 32.27 10.52
C ASP A 189 8.64 33.78 10.47
N ARG A 190 8.14 34.56 11.44
CA ARG A 190 8.53 35.98 11.59
C ARG A 190 9.97 36.18 12.05
N ASN A 191 10.52 35.22 12.78
CA ASN A 191 11.90 35.24 13.25
C ASN A 191 12.87 34.59 12.27
N ALA A 192 12.39 34.06 11.13
CA ALA A 192 13.26 33.51 10.11
C ALA A 192 14.09 34.64 9.49
N PRO A 193 15.42 34.47 9.31
CA PRO A 193 16.22 35.44 8.59
C PRO A 193 15.71 35.57 7.15
N GLU A 194 15.68 36.79 6.62
CA GLU A 194 15.43 37.01 5.20
C GLU A 194 16.58 36.36 4.41
N GLU A 195 16.24 35.47 3.48
CA GLU A 195 17.22 34.99 2.51
C GLU A 195 17.58 36.19 1.63
N GLU A 196 18.85 36.60 1.67
CA GLU A 196 19.35 37.65 0.77
C GLU A 196 19.21 37.13 -0.66
N GLU A 197 18.15 37.56 -1.35
CA GLU A 197 18.04 37.38 -2.79
C GLU A 197 19.22 38.16 -3.40
N GLU A 198 20.27 37.45 -3.82
CA GLU A 198 21.32 37.99 -4.68
C GLU A 198 20.64 38.50 -5.95
N HIS A 199 20.28 39.78 -5.93
CA HIS A 199 19.73 40.49 -7.06
C HIS A 199 20.88 40.65 -8.06
N GLU A 200 21.08 39.64 -8.92
CA GLU A 200 21.85 39.80 -10.15
C GLU A 200 21.19 40.93 -10.93
N GLU A 201 21.77 42.13 -10.82
CA GLU A 201 21.44 43.26 -11.67
C GLU A 201 21.78 42.87 -13.11
N MET A 202 20.82 42.28 -13.81
CA MET A 202 20.85 42.23 -15.28
C MET A 202 20.73 43.67 -15.78
N GLU A 203 21.86 44.30 -16.06
CA GLU A 203 21.93 45.47 -16.92
C GLU A 203 21.28 45.14 -18.27
N VAL A 204 20.09 45.67 -18.51
CA VAL A 204 19.42 45.63 -19.81
C VAL A 204 19.84 46.89 -20.58
N ASP A 205 20.72 46.71 -21.56
CA ASP A 205 21.09 47.77 -22.50
C ASP A 205 19.93 48.04 -23.49
N GLU A 206 19.74 49.30 -23.90
CA GLU A 206 18.53 49.84 -24.52
C GLU A 206 18.30 49.37 -25.98
N HIS A 207 19.05 48.40 -26.47
CA HIS A 207 18.90 47.85 -27.83
C HIS A 207 18.86 46.32 -27.74
N GLY A 208 17.67 45.77 -27.48
CA GLY A 208 17.46 44.34 -27.20
C GLY A 208 18.01 43.39 -28.26
N ASP A 209 19.24 42.91 -28.03
CA ASP A 209 19.83 41.77 -28.71
C ASP A 209 20.60 40.93 -27.67
N ALA A 210 20.07 39.76 -27.34
CA ALA A 210 20.70 38.83 -26.41
C ALA A 210 21.83 38.08 -27.15
N ARG A 211 23.07 38.49 -26.92
CA ARG A 211 24.23 37.70 -27.34
C ARG A 211 24.68 36.79 -26.21
N GLU A 212 24.65 35.48 -26.48
CA GLU A 212 25.31 34.47 -25.67
C GLU A 212 26.78 34.86 -25.51
N ARG A 213 27.24 34.93 -24.26
CA ARG A 213 28.65 35.13 -23.95
C ARG A 213 29.39 33.86 -24.32
N GLU A 214 29.98 33.82 -25.51
CA GLU A 214 30.98 32.82 -25.88
C GLU A 214 32.13 32.89 -24.85
N MET A 215 32.18 31.91 -23.95
CA MET A 215 33.35 31.63 -23.12
C MET A 215 34.38 30.94 -24.01
N ASP A 216 35.18 31.75 -24.68
CA ASP A 216 36.33 31.27 -25.42
C ASP A 216 37.44 30.83 -24.46
N SER A 217 38.04 29.70 -24.81
CA SER A 217 38.94 28.87 -24.02
C SER A 217 40.18 29.59 -23.49
N HIS A 218 40.60 29.28 -22.26
CA HIS A 218 42.03 29.30 -21.92
C HIS A 218 42.45 28.00 -21.21
N SER A 219 43.20 27.24 -22.00
CA SER A 219 44.07 26.10 -21.67
C SER A 219 44.89 26.35 -20.40
N LEU A 220 44.98 25.34 -19.53
CA LEU A 220 46.11 25.15 -18.63
C LEU A 220 46.47 23.66 -18.61
N ASP A 221 47.72 23.41 -19.03
CA ASP A 221 48.50 22.17 -18.92
C ASP A 221 48.54 21.59 -17.49
#